data_AF-A0A090WJR4-F1
#
_entry.id   AF-A0A090WJR4-F1
#
_cell.length_a   1.000
_cell.length_b   1.000
_cell.length_c   1.000
_cell.angle_alpha   90.00
_cell.angle_beta   90.00
_cell.angle_gamma   90.00
#
_symmetry.space_group_name_H-M   'P 1'
#
loop_
_entity.id
_entity.type
_entity.pdbx_description
1 polymer ?
#
loop_
_entity_poly.entity_id
_entity_poly.type
_entity_poly.pdbx_seq_one_letter_code
_entity_poly.pdbx_strand_id
1 'polypeptide(L)' 'MKTCLQKPKTFLPKEHIWVNPDCGLKTRDWPETKDALKNLVTAAKNLRSQTLELV' A
#
# COMPACT_ATOMS: atom_id res chain seq x y z
N MET A 1 1.72 8.16 -2.50
CA MET A 1 1.33 6.74 -2.28
C MET A 1 0.39 6.18 -3.36
N LYS A 2 -0.70 6.86 -3.76
CA LYS A 2 -1.65 6.35 -4.76
C LYS A 2 -0.99 5.88 -6.07
N THR A 3 -0.09 6.68 -6.65
CA THR A 3 0.62 6.35 -7.90
C THR A 3 1.50 5.09 -7.78
N CYS A 4 2.20 4.93 -6.64
CA CYS A 4 3.07 3.79 -6.39
C CYS A 4 2.31 2.46 -6.33
N LEU A 5 1.06 2.49 -5.83
CA LEU A 5 0.24 1.29 -5.67
C LEU A 5 -0.56 0.90 -6.93
N GLN A 6 -0.78 1.85 -7.85
CA GLN A 6 -1.48 1.59 -9.10
C GLN A 6 -0.55 1.02 -10.18
N LYS A 7 0.70 1.49 -10.23
CA LYS A 7 1.67 1.11 -11.26
C LYS A 7 1.92 -0.40 -11.38
N PRO A 8 2.08 -1.19 -10.28
CA PRO A 8 2.33 -2.63 -10.38
C PRO A 8 1.21 -3.41 -11.08
N LYS A 9 -0.04 -2.91 -11.04
CA LYS A 9 -1.18 -3.56 -11.71
C LYS A 9 -1.02 -3.64 -13.24
N THR A 10 -0.12 -2.87 -13.85
CA THR A 10 0.09 -2.90 -15.29
C THR A 10 1.02 -4.03 -15.74
N PHE A 11 1.69 -4.73 -14.81
CA PHE A 11 2.63 -5.81 -15.14
C PHE A 11 2.63 -7.00 -14.15
N LEU A 12 1.88 -6.96 -13.05
CA LEU A 12 1.70 -8.09 -12.11
C LEU A 12 0.21 -8.40 -11.89
N PRO A 13 -0.18 -9.70 -11.79
CA PRO A 13 -1.48 -10.10 -11.27
C PRO A 13 -1.73 -9.53 -9.87
N LYS A 14 -2.99 -9.22 -9.56
CA LYS A 14 -3.36 -8.58 -8.27
C LYS A 14 -2.93 -9.41 -7.06
N GLU A 15 -3.02 -10.72 -7.17
CA GLU A 15 -2.67 -11.72 -6.17
C GLU A 15 -1.16 -11.76 -5.85
N HIS A 16 -0.32 -11.24 -6.75
CA HIS A 16 1.13 -11.18 -6.56
C HIS A 16 1.61 -9.84 -5.99
N ILE A 17 0.71 -8.87 -5.78
CA ILE A 17 1.07 -7.53 -5.30
C ILE A 17 0.98 -7.47 -3.78
N TRP A 18 2.11 -7.22 -3.14
CA TRP A 18 2.23 -6.93 -1.71
C TRP A 18 2.51 -5.45 -1.47
N VAL A 19 2.07 -4.94 -0.32
CA VAL A 19 2.27 -3.54 0.07
C VAL A 19 2.98 -3.50 1.42
N ASN A 20 4.20 -2.99 1.42
CA ASN A 20 5.07 -2.85 2.57
C ASN A 20 5.97 -1.62 2.41
N PRO A 21 6.58 -1.10 3.50
CA PRO A 21 7.66 -0.13 3.39
C PRO A 21 8.88 -0.71 2.67
N ASP A 22 9.74 0.15 2.12
CA ASP A 22 10.92 -0.25 1.36
C ASP A 22 11.94 -1.04 2.23
N CYS A 23 12.03 -0.73 3.52
CA CYS A 23 12.96 -1.37 4.44
C CYS A 23 12.43 -1.39 5.89
N GLY A 24 13.24 -1.95 6.80
CA GLY A 24 12.93 -1.93 8.24
C GLY A 24 12.88 -0.52 8.82
N LEU A 25 12.07 -0.33 9.86
CA LEU A 25 11.75 0.98 10.42
C LEU A 25 12.67 1.40 11.59
N LYS A 26 13.84 0.75 11.75
CA LYS A 26 14.71 0.91 12.94
C LYS A 26 15.21 2.33 13.19
N THR A 27 15.22 3.17 12.16
CA THR A 27 15.70 4.56 12.21
C THR A 27 14.56 5.58 12.26
N ARG A 28 13.31 5.13 12.40
CA ARG A 28 12.10 5.97 12.41
C ARG A 28 11.54 6.11 13.81
N ASP A 29 10.97 7.27 14.11
CA ASP A 29 10.30 7.53 15.37
C ASP A 29 8.87 6.95 15.37
N TRP A 30 8.33 6.72 16.57
CA TRP A 30 7.01 6.11 16.73
C TRP A 30 5.85 6.93 16.14
N PRO A 31 5.77 8.27 16.34
CA PRO A 31 4.67 9.05 15.79
C PRO A 31 4.64 8.98 14.26
N GLU A 32 5.77 9.21 13.59
CA GLU A 32 5.86 9.13 12.14
C GLU A 32 5.59 7.72 11.61
N THR A 33 6.10 6.69 12.30
CA THR A 33 5.92 5.30 11.91
C THR A 33 4.44 4.91 11.96
N LYS A 34 3.75 5.26 13.05
CA LYS A 34 2.33 4.96 13.20
C LYS A 34 1.50 5.61 12.12
N ASP A 35 1.73 6.88 11.83
CA ASP A 35 0.93 7.61 10.85
C ASP A 35 1.25 7.18 9.41
N ALA A 36 2.53 6.92 9.10
CA ALA A 36 2.92 6.36 7.81
C ALA A 36 2.27 4.98 7.56
N LEU A 37 2.29 4.08 8.55
CA LEU A 37 1.69 2.76 8.44
C LEU A 37 0.16 2.81 8.34
N LYS A 38 -0.52 3.69 9.10
CA LYS A 38 -1.97 3.93 8.94
C LYS A 38 -2.31 4.35 7.52
N ASN A 39 -1.54 5.28 6.97
CA ASN A 39 -1.72 5.75 5.60
C ASN A 39 -1.49 4.62 4.59
N LEU A 40 -0.45 3.80 4.78
CA LEU A 40 -0.10 2.67 3.90
C LEU A 40 -1.24 1.65 3.85
N VAL A 41 -1.73 1.25 5.03
CA VAL A 41 -2.85 0.31 5.16
C VAL A 41 -4.14 0.89 4.57
N THR A 42 -4.42 2.17 4.80
CA THR A 42 -5.61 2.85 4.25
C THR A 42 -5.58 2.88 2.72
N ALA A 43 -4.43 3.21 2.13
CA ALA A 43 -4.26 3.21 0.68
C ALA A 43 -4.45 1.80 0.09
N ALA A 44 -3.91 0.76 0.74
CA ALA A 44 -4.11 -0.63 0.33
C ALA A 44 -5.58 -1.06 0.43
N LYS A 45 -6.29 -0.69 1.50
CA LYS A 45 -7.74 -0.97 1.65
C LYS A 45 -8.55 -0.30 0.53
N ASN A 46 -8.30 0.97 0.26
CA ASN A 46 -9.00 1.69 -0.82
C ASN A 46 -8.81 1.02 -2.18
N LEU A 47 -7.59 0.54 -2.47
CA LEU A 47 -7.28 -0.15 -3.73
C LEU A 47 -8.01 -1.50 -3.86
N ARG A 48 -8.19 -2.22 -2.75
CA ARG A 48 -8.96 -3.46 -2.70
C ARG A 48 -10.44 -3.19 -2.93
N SER A 49 -11.00 -2.16 -2.29
CA SER A 49 -12.40 -1.76 -2.47
C SER A 49 -12.72 -1.34 -3.92
N GLN A 50 -11.85 -0.54 -4.56
CA GLN A 50 -12.01 -0.16 -5.98
C GLN A 50 -12.00 -1.36 -6.94
N THR A 51 -11.43 -2.49 -6.55
CA THR A 51 -11.38 -3.70 -7.38
C THR A 51 -12.68 -4.51 -7.28
N LEU A 52 -13.50 -4.29 -6.23
CA LEU A 52 -14.78 -4.97 -6.02
C LEU A 52 -15.95 -4.33 -6.78
N GLU A 53 -15.79 -3.10 -7.27
CA GLU A 53 -16.80 -2.38 -8.07
C GLU A 53 -16.78 -2.75 -9.57
N LEU A 54 -15.86 -3.63 -9.99
CA LEU A 54 -15.65 -4.04 -11.39
C LEU A 54 -16.00 -5.52 -11.65
N VAL A 55 -16.83 -6.13 -10.79
CA VAL A 55 -17.33 -7.50 -10.96
C VAL A 55 -18.83 -7.51 -11.15
#